data_AF-A0A0Q5VJ14-F1
#
_entry.id   AF-A0A0Q5VJ14-F1
#
_cell.length_a   1.000
_cell.length_b   1.000
_cell.length_c   1.000
_cell.angle_alpha   90.00
_cell.angle_beta   90.00
_cell.angle_gamma   90.00
#
_symmetry.space_group_name_H-M   'P 1'
#
loop_
_entity.id
_entity.type
_entity.pdbx_description
1 polymer ?
#
loop_
_entity_poly.entity_id
_entity_poly.type
_entity_poly.pdbx_seq_one_letter_code
_entity_poly.pdbx_strand_id
1 'polypeptide(L)'
;MLVVMILVVGGGVGFAVWQPVAAHRAWTATVAGAAQAWSVGRAWSGVAVRWGGRQVDHVQARFAPPPMGPDVMLDGAYDPADDAARDIGAIGFEGASLTIGETAVIRTRPGAIVTGADRMSLRQTWSEALKGGSAEQIEVRQVASDKAEAPAPTALCDGQPVGWIALQPRGRALTVAAFGVGERPGPDMTGADLCGVWRYAKR
;
A
#
# COMPACT_ATOMS: atom_id res chain seq x y z
N MET A 1 0.85 2.25 -22.84
CA MET A 1 -0.35 2.54 -22.02
C MET A 1 -0.30 4.01 -21.65
N LEU A 2 -1.23 4.82 -22.17
CA LEU A 2 -1.33 6.25 -21.89
C LEU A 2 -2.15 6.46 -20.63
N VAL A 3 -1.66 7.31 -19.71
CA VAL A 3 -2.41 7.68 -18.50
C VAL A 3 -3.10 9.00 -18.78
N VAL A 4 -4.43 8.98 -18.84
CA VAL A 4 -5.26 10.19 -18.97
C VAL A 4 -5.78 10.52 -17.59
N MET A 5 -5.38 11.69 -17.08
CA MET A 5 -5.91 12.20 -15.83
C MET A 5 -6.98 13.22 -16.15
N ILE A 6 -8.20 12.98 -15.67
CA ILE A 6 -9.36 13.85 -15.88
C ILE A 6 -9.50 14.73 -14.65
N LEU A 7 -9.42 16.05 -14.85
CA LEU A 7 -9.68 17.02 -13.80
C LEU A 7 -11.03 17.68 -14.07
N VAL A 8 -11.94 17.56 -13.10
CA VAL A 8 -13.26 18.21 -13.14
C VAL A 8 -13.29 19.29 -12.07
N VAL A 9 -13.48 20.55 -12.47
CA VAL A 9 -13.66 21.66 -11.55
C VAL A 9 -14.87 22.47 -12.02
N GLY A 10 -15.92 22.53 -11.20
CA GLY A 10 -17.04 23.44 -11.37
C GLY A 10 -17.72 23.42 -12.75
N GLY A 11 -18.27 22.26 -13.14
CA GLY A 11 -19.16 22.15 -14.31
C GLY A 11 -18.50 21.97 -15.68
N GLY A 12 -17.17 21.84 -15.76
CA GLY A 12 -16.46 21.50 -17.00
C GLY A 12 -15.35 20.45 -16.79
N VAL A 13 -15.09 19.65 -17.83
CA VAL A 13 -14.07 18.58 -17.82
C VAL A 13 -12.86 19.01 -18.65
N GLY A 14 -11.66 18.95 -18.07
CA GLY A 14 -10.39 19.15 -18.77
C GLY A 14 -9.58 17.85 -18.85
N PHE A 15 -8.86 17.65 -19.95
CA PHE A 15 -8.01 16.48 -20.18
C PHE A 15 -6.54 16.90 -20.30
N ALA A 16 -5.67 16.23 -19.56
CA ALA A 16 -4.23 16.29 -19.80
C ALA A 16 -3.71 14.88 -20.08
N VAL A 17 -2.86 14.79 -21.10
CA VAL A 17 -2.31 13.52 -21.60
C VAL A 17 -0.80 13.55 -21.42
N TRP A 18 -0.26 12.61 -20.66
CA TRP A 18 1.17 12.52 -20.36
C TRP A 18 1.79 11.21 -20.85
N GLN A 19 3.09 11.23 -21.15
CA GLN A 19 3.87 10.01 -21.36
C GLN A 19 4.27 9.37 -20.02
N PRO A 20 4.25 8.03 -19.90
CA PRO A 20 4.28 7.32 -18.61
C PRO A 20 5.55 7.54 -17.78
N VAL A 21 6.71 7.75 -18.43
CA VAL A 21 7.98 7.98 -17.71
C VAL A 21 8.03 9.37 -17.07
N ALA A 22 7.44 10.37 -17.74
CA ALA A 22 7.33 11.72 -17.20
C ALA A 22 6.34 11.77 -16.03
N ALA A 23 5.26 10.99 -16.08
CA ALA A 23 4.26 10.92 -15.02
C ALA A 23 4.83 10.35 -13.71
N HIS A 24 5.66 9.30 -13.77
CA HIS A 24 6.25 8.71 -12.58
C HIS A 24 7.28 9.63 -11.91
N ARG A 25 8.17 10.27 -12.70
CA ARG A 25 9.16 11.22 -12.17
C ARG A 25 8.52 12.50 -11.63
N ALA A 26 7.48 12.99 -12.29
CA ALA A 26 6.70 14.14 -11.81
C ALA A 26 6.01 13.82 -10.48
N TRP A 27 5.45 12.61 -10.32
CA TRP A 27 4.87 12.16 -9.06
C TRP A 27 5.93 12.13 -7.95
N THR A 28 7.08 11.50 -8.17
CA THR A 28 8.15 11.42 -7.15
C THR A 28 8.75 12.79 -6.78
N ALA A 29 8.86 13.71 -7.75
CA ALA A 29 9.35 15.07 -7.50
C ALA A 29 8.31 15.94 -6.77
N THR A 30 7.01 15.69 -6.98
CA THR A 30 5.92 16.44 -6.32
C THR A 30 5.76 15.99 -4.85
N VAL A 31 5.97 14.71 -4.57
CA VAL A 31 5.81 14.12 -3.23
C VAL A 31 6.96 14.51 -2.29
N ALA A 32 8.16 14.79 -2.81
CA ALA A 32 9.32 15.18 -2.00
C ALA A 32 9.45 16.70 -1.71
N GLY A 33 8.60 17.57 -2.28
CA GLY A 33 8.82 19.02 -2.20
C GLY A 33 7.63 19.89 -2.59
N ALA A 34 6.45 19.64 -2.02
CA ALA A 34 5.21 20.29 -2.44
C ALA A 34 5.09 21.80 -2.14
N ALA A 35 6.05 22.42 -1.44
CA ALA A 35 6.09 23.88 -1.25
C ALA A 35 7.05 24.61 -2.22
N GLN A 36 8.10 23.95 -2.72
CA GLN A 36 9.12 24.58 -3.59
C GLN A 36 8.95 24.25 -5.09
N ALA A 37 8.13 23.27 -5.45
CA ALA A 37 7.90 22.90 -6.85
C ALA A 37 7.11 23.95 -7.68
N TRP A 38 6.46 24.93 -7.03
CA TRP A 38 5.57 25.87 -7.72
C TRP A 38 6.30 26.97 -8.50
N SER A 39 7.55 27.30 -8.13
CA SER A 39 8.40 28.19 -8.95
C SER A 39 9.04 27.45 -10.13
N VAL A 40 9.22 26.13 -10.03
CA VAL A 40 9.84 25.30 -11.08
C VAL A 40 8.82 24.87 -12.15
N GLY A 41 7.53 24.80 -11.81
CA GLY A 41 6.45 24.48 -12.75
C GLY A 41 6.30 25.45 -13.92
N ARG A 42 6.66 26.74 -13.77
CA ARG A 42 6.73 27.68 -14.91
C ARG A 42 7.87 27.37 -15.87
N ALA A 43 8.93 26.74 -15.39
CA ALA A 43 10.15 26.55 -16.16
C ALA A 43 10.15 25.29 -17.03
N TRP A 44 9.23 24.33 -16.82
CA TRP A 44 9.31 23.02 -17.49
C TRP A 44 8.15 22.65 -18.41
N SER A 45 6.96 23.25 -18.28
CA SER A 45 5.82 22.85 -19.14
C SER A 45 5.42 23.87 -20.19
N GLY A 46 5.75 25.16 -20.11
CA GLY A 46 5.40 26.15 -21.14
C GLY A 46 3.91 26.24 -21.53
N VAL A 47 3.02 25.49 -20.87
CA VAL A 47 1.60 25.40 -21.20
C VAL A 47 0.82 26.28 -20.23
N ALA A 48 0.44 27.47 -20.70
CA ALA A 48 -0.59 28.27 -20.07
C ALA A 48 -1.96 27.60 -20.33
N VAL A 49 -2.67 27.22 -19.27
CA VAL A 49 -4.03 26.70 -19.40
C VAL A 49 -4.99 27.90 -19.53
N ARG A 50 -5.60 28.07 -20.72
CA ARG A 50 -6.65 29.07 -20.97
C ARG A 50 -8.02 28.44 -20.79
N TRP A 51 -8.86 29.06 -19.97
CA TRP A 51 -10.25 28.69 -19.76
C TRP A 51 -11.16 29.85 -20.17
N GLY A 52 -12.05 29.63 -21.15
CA GLY A 52 -12.99 30.66 -21.63
C GLY A 52 -12.32 31.96 -22.13
N GLY A 53 -11.07 31.88 -22.59
CA GLY A 53 -10.30 33.04 -23.03
C GLY A 53 -9.54 33.80 -21.93
N ARG A 54 -9.69 33.42 -20.66
CA ARG A 54 -8.89 33.95 -19.54
C ARG A 54 -7.75 33.00 -19.20
N GLN A 55 -6.58 33.56 -18.95
CA GLN A 55 -5.43 32.84 -18.41
C GLN A 55 -5.72 32.54 -16.94
N VAL A 56 -5.61 31.27 -16.54
CA VAL A 56 -5.81 30.86 -15.14
C VAL A 56 -4.44 30.82 -14.49
N ASP A 57 -4.05 31.89 -13.81
CA ASP A 57 -2.72 32.03 -13.21
C ASP A 57 -2.55 31.19 -11.93
N HIS A 58 -3.66 30.76 -11.32
CA HIS A 58 -3.65 29.95 -10.10
C HIS A 58 -4.82 28.95 -10.08
N VAL A 59 -4.49 27.65 -10.06
CA VAL A 59 -5.41 26.58 -9.65
C VAL A 59 -5.01 26.18 -8.23
N GLN A 60 -5.80 26.57 -7.22
CA GLN A 60 -5.62 26.05 -5.87
C GLN A 60 -6.17 24.62 -5.83
N ALA A 61 -5.29 23.63 -5.65
CA ALA A 61 -5.72 22.28 -5.30
C ALA A 61 -6.42 22.36 -3.93
N ARG A 62 -7.73 22.10 -3.90
CA ARG A 62 -8.53 22.07 -2.66
C ARG A 62 -8.35 20.78 -1.85
N PHE A 63 -7.56 19.84 -2.34
CA PHE A 63 -7.26 18.60 -1.65
C PHE A 63 -5.84 18.70 -1.12
N ALA A 64 -5.72 18.92 0.19
CA ALA A 64 -4.48 18.62 0.87
C ALA A 64 -4.23 17.12 0.66
N PRO A 65 -3.04 16.70 0.19
CA PRO A 65 -2.68 15.29 0.25
C PRO A 65 -2.86 14.84 1.72
N PRO A 66 -3.40 13.63 1.97
CA PRO A 66 -3.47 13.13 3.33
C PRO A 66 -2.08 13.24 3.94
N PRO A 67 -1.96 13.61 5.23
CA PRO A 67 -0.65 13.63 5.88
C PRO A 67 -0.04 12.25 5.68
N MET A 68 1.05 12.19 4.90
CA MET A 68 1.85 10.97 4.83
C MET A 68 2.35 10.78 6.25
N GLY A 69 1.90 9.71 6.90
CA GLY A 69 2.54 9.25 8.12
C GLY A 69 4.02 9.04 7.85
N PRO A 70 4.89 9.04 8.88
CA PRO A 70 6.26 8.63 8.67
C PRO A 70 6.25 7.28 7.93
N ASP A 71 7.12 7.11 6.92
CA ASP A 71 7.35 5.80 6.32
C ASP A 71 7.81 4.87 7.46
N VAL A 72 6.86 4.13 8.04
CA VAL A 72 7.14 3.21 9.13
C VAL A 72 7.78 2.00 8.49
N MET A 73 9.11 2.04 8.41
CA MET A 73 9.89 0.87 8.02
C MET A 73 9.65 -0.21 9.09
N LEU A 74 9.02 -1.31 8.68
CA LEU A 74 8.76 -2.44 9.57
C LEU A 74 10.08 -3.15 9.89
N ASP A 75 10.54 -2.93 11.11
CA ASP A 75 11.76 -3.51 11.67
C ASP A 75 11.55 -4.02 13.11
N GLY A 76 12.42 -4.94 13.52
CA GLY A 76 12.50 -5.43 14.89
C GLY A 76 11.47 -6.53 15.22
N ALA A 77 11.30 -6.77 16.51
CA ALA A 77 10.45 -7.83 17.05
C ALA A 77 9.12 -7.28 17.58
N TYR A 78 8.06 -8.06 17.39
CA TYR A 78 6.72 -7.77 17.85
C TYR A 78 6.15 -8.97 18.62
N ASP A 79 5.63 -8.69 19.80
CA ASP A 79 5.02 -9.70 20.68
C ASP A 79 3.51 -9.82 20.40
N PRO A 80 2.90 -11.00 20.56
CA PRO A 80 1.47 -11.22 20.35
C PRO A 80 0.58 -10.31 21.21
N ALA A 81 -0.41 -9.67 20.59
CA ALA A 81 -1.35 -8.77 21.26
C ALA A 81 -2.79 -9.30 21.35
N ASP A 82 -3.13 -10.39 20.64
CA ASP A 82 -4.41 -11.10 20.78
C ASP A 82 -4.20 -12.63 20.84
N ASP A 83 -5.27 -13.37 21.19
CA ASP A 83 -5.20 -14.84 21.36
C ASP A 83 -4.78 -15.55 20.06
N ALA A 84 -5.33 -15.11 18.93
CA ALA A 84 -4.94 -15.64 17.63
C ALA A 84 -3.44 -15.49 17.39
N ALA A 85 -2.85 -14.33 17.72
CA ALA A 85 -1.41 -14.11 17.55
C ALA A 85 -0.57 -14.96 18.52
N ARG A 86 -1.10 -15.30 19.71
CA ARG A 86 -0.40 -16.14 20.69
C ARG A 86 -0.20 -17.56 20.18
N ASP A 87 -1.17 -18.09 19.43
CA ASP A 87 -1.08 -19.42 18.81
C ASP A 87 0.00 -19.47 17.71
N ILE A 88 0.27 -18.34 17.07
CA ILE A 88 1.33 -18.19 16.05
C ILE A 88 2.71 -17.91 16.68
N GLY A 89 2.73 -17.21 17.82
CA GLY A 89 3.95 -16.75 18.47
C GLY A 89 4.43 -15.39 17.95
N ALA A 90 5.55 -14.91 18.48
CA ALA A 90 6.14 -13.62 18.14
C ALA A 90 6.54 -13.53 16.66
N ILE A 91 6.58 -12.31 16.13
CA ILE A 91 7.05 -12.05 14.75
C ILE A 91 8.19 -11.05 14.72
N GLY A 92 9.11 -11.23 13.77
CA GLY A 92 10.26 -10.35 13.58
C GLY A 92 10.40 -9.91 12.13
N PHE A 93 10.82 -8.67 11.91
CA PHE A 93 11.07 -8.12 10.58
C PHE A 93 12.53 -7.71 10.43
N GLU A 94 13.17 -8.22 9.37
CA GLU A 94 14.50 -7.82 8.93
C GLU A 94 14.47 -7.58 7.42
N GLY A 95 14.13 -6.33 7.04
CA GLY A 95 13.94 -5.91 5.66
C GLY A 95 12.84 -6.72 4.96
N ALA A 96 13.27 -7.54 3.99
CA ALA A 96 12.41 -8.41 3.20
C ALA A 96 12.07 -9.75 3.89
N SER A 97 12.62 -10.00 5.09
CA SER A 97 12.44 -11.26 5.82
C SER A 97 11.49 -11.08 6.98
N LEU A 98 10.58 -12.04 7.13
CA LEU A 98 9.67 -12.18 8.26
C LEU A 98 10.04 -13.46 9.01
N THR A 99 10.33 -13.36 10.30
CA THR A 99 10.47 -14.51 11.19
C THR A 99 9.18 -14.69 11.98
N ILE A 100 8.71 -15.93 12.12
CA ILE A 100 7.49 -16.29 12.84
C ILE A 100 7.84 -17.39 13.86
N GLY A 101 7.53 -17.14 15.13
CA GLY A 101 7.98 -17.99 16.22
C GLY A 101 9.51 -18.06 16.26
N GLU A 102 10.06 -19.25 16.52
CA GLU A 102 11.50 -19.45 16.65
C GLU A 102 12.18 -20.00 15.38
N THR A 103 11.42 -20.45 14.39
CA THR A 103 11.98 -21.33 13.34
C THR A 103 11.53 -21.00 11.91
N ALA A 104 10.38 -20.37 11.70
CA ALA A 104 9.89 -20.10 10.36
C ALA A 104 10.42 -18.75 9.85
N VAL A 105 11.15 -18.77 8.73
CA VAL A 105 11.60 -17.55 8.04
C VAL A 105 10.95 -17.50 6.67
N ILE A 106 10.18 -16.45 6.42
CA ILE A 106 9.50 -16.16 5.17
C ILE A 106 10.23 -15.02 4.48
N ARG A 107 10.67 -15.24 3.24
CA ARG A 107 11.15 -14.15 2.38
C ARG A 107 9.96 -13.52 1.67
N THR A 108 9.97 -12.20 1.57
CA THR A 108 8.92 -11.43 0.93
C THR A 108 9.53 -10.46 -0.08
N ARG A 109 8.71 -9.97 -1.02
CA ARG A 109 9.06 -8.89 -1.93
C ARG A 109 7.94 -7.85 -1.98
N PRO A 110 8.27 -6.57 -2.26
CA PRO A 110 7.26 -5.52 -2.38
C PRO A 110 6.18 -5.89 -3.40
N GLY A 111 4.92 -5.71 -3.02
CA GLY A 111 3.76 -5.98 -3.87
C GLY A 111 3.00 -4.70 -4.20
N ALA A 112 2.43 -4.07 -3.18
CA ALA A 112 1.69 -2.81 -3.29
C ALA A 112 1.62 -2.07 -1.96
N ILE A 113 1.31 -0.78 -2.02
CA ILE A 113 0.84 0.00 -0.89
C ILE A 113 -0.60 0.40 -1.20
N VAL A 114 -1.50 0.10 -0.28
CA VAL A 114 -2.94 0.39 -0.39
C VAL A 114 -3.40 1.13 0.87
N THR A 115 -4.63 1.61 0.84
CA THR A 115 -5.30 2.28 1.97
C THR A 115 -6.43 1.41 2.51
N GLY A 116 -6.86 1.70 3.74
CA GLY A 116 -8.02 1.04 4.34
C GLY A 116 -9.30 1.12 3.50
N ALA A 117 -9.46 2.21 2.73
CA ALA A 117 -10.60 2.43 1.84
C ALA A 117 -10.57 1.57 0.57
N ASP A 118 -9.39 1.07 0.18
CA ASP A 118 -9.25 0.24 -1.01
C ASP A 118 -9.93 -1.13 -0.82
N ARG A 119 -10.36 -1.72 -1.93
CA ARG A 119 -10.95 -3.06 -1.94
C ARG A 119 -9.87 -4.11 -1.68
N MET A 120 -10.08 -4.94 -0.66
CA MET A 120 -9.31 -6.15 -0.42
C MET A 120 -9.87 -7.31 -1.25
N SER A 121 -11.19 -7.32 -1.45
CA SER A 121 -11.93 -8.25 -2.31
C SER A 121 -13.12 -7.54 -2.94
N LEU A 122 -13.89 -8.23 -3.80
CA LEU A 122 -15.14 -7.69 -4.36
C LEU A 122 -16.14 -7.23 -3.29
N ARG A 123 -16.13 -7.85 -2.11
CA ARG A 123 -17.13 -7.63 -1.07
C ARG A 123 -16.64 -6.79 0.11
N GLN A 124 -15.32 -6.63 0.27
CA GLN A 124 -14.76 -6.11 1.51
C GLN A 124 -13.60 -5.14 1.26
N THR A 125 -13.52 -4.07 2.06
CA THR A 125 -12.36 -3.17 2.09
C THR A 125 -11.29 -3.66 3.07
N TRP A 126 -10.08 -3.12 2.95
CA TRP A 126 -9.02 -3.41 3.91
C TRP A 126 -9.35 -2.97 5.34
N SER A 127 -10.01 -1.82 5.50
CA SER A 127 -10.42 -1.32 6.82
C SER A 127 -11.43 -2.24 7.50
N GLU A 128 -12.33 -2.85 6.73
CA GLU A 128 -13.31 -3.82 7.23
C GLU A 128 -12.62 -5.13 7.64
N ALA A 129 -11.71 -5.65 6.81
CA ALA A 129 -10.99 -6.90 7.08
C ALA A 129 -10.05 -6.79 8.29
N LEU A 130 -9.30 -5.70 8.39
CA LEU A 130 -8.27 -5.52 9.42
C LEU A 130 -8.76 -4.74 10.65
N LYS A 131 -10.05 -4.36 10.68
CA LYS A 131 -10.64 -3.50 11.72
C LYS A 131 -9.82 -2.22 11.92
N GLY A 132 -9.57 -1.51 10.82
CA GLY A 132 -8.75 -0.30 10.76
C GLY A 132 -9.48 0.94 10.27
N GLY A 133 -8.76 2.05 10.24
CA GLY A 133 -9.21 3.30 9.64
C GLY A 133 -9.13 3.26 8.11
N SER A 134 -10.04 3.96 7.43
CA SER A 134 -10.09 4.02 5.96
C SER A 134 -8.89 4.74 5.34
N ALA A 135 -8.27 5.67 6.06
CA ALA A 135 -7.09 6.41 5.60
C ALA A 135 -5.76 5.73 5.98
N GLU A 136 -5.80 4.60 6.68
CA GLU A 136 -4.57 3.93 7.13
C GLU A 136 -3.89 3.22 5.97
N GLN A 137 -2.57 3.30 5.94
CA GLN A 137 -1.75 2.65 4.94
C GLN A 137 -1.56 1.17 5.29
N ILE A 138 -1.65 0.31 4.27
CA ILE A 138 -1.38 -1.12 4.35
C ILE A 138 -0.31 -1.46 3.32
N GLU A 139 0.75 -2.11 3.76
CA GLU A 139 1.77 -2.67 2.89
C GLU A 139 1.42 -4.12 2.53
N VAL A 140 1.26 -4.40 1.24
CA VAL A 140 0.99 -5.74 0.72
C VAL A 140 2.29 -6.29 0.12
N ARG A 141 2.79 -7.39 0.69
CA ARG A 141 4.00 -8.07 0.23
C ARG A 141 3.65 -9.43 -0.35
N GLN A 142 4.37 -9.80 -1.40
CA GLN A 142 4.30 -11.16 -1.94
C GLN A 142 5.30 -12.04 -1.21
N VAL A 143 4.87 -13.23 -0.78
CA VAL A 143 5.80 -14.24 -0.30
C VAL A 143 6.64 -14.74 -1.48
N ALA A 144 7.95 -14.62 -1.35
CA ALA A 144 8.89 -15.09 -2.34
C ALA A 144 9.23 -16.56 -2.03
N SER A 145 9.23 -17.39 -3.06
CA SER A 145 9.92 -18.67 -3.05
C SER A 145 11.25 -18.51 -3.78
N ASP A 146 12.32 -18.97 -3.16
CA ASP A 146 13.69 -18.97 -3.66
C ASP A 146 13.94 -20.04 -4.73
N LYS A 147 12.95 -20.93 -4.96
CA LYS A 147 12.96 -21.93 -6.03
C LYS A 147 11.67 -21.87 -6.83
N ALA A 148 11.61 -22.57 -7.97
CA ALA A 148 10.36 -22.85 -8.69
C ALA A 148 9.37 -23.70 -7.88
N GLU A 149 9.66 -23.97 -6.61
CA GLU A 149 8.84 -24.71 -5.66
C GLU A 149 7.85 -23.76 -4.96
N ALA A 150 6.72 -24.30 -4.53
CA ALA A 150 5.74 -23.55 -3.76
C ALA A 150 6.33 -23.04 -2.43
N PRO A 151 5.84 -21.90 -1.89
CA PRO A 151 6.24 -21.44 -0.56
C PRO A 151 6.05 -22.55 0.50
N ALA A 152 6.92 -22.56 1.51
CA ALA A 152 6.81 -23.54 2.59
C ALA A 152 5.46 -23.39 3.33
N PRO A 153 4.88 -24.51 3.82
CA PRO A 153 3.82 -24.50 4.82
C PRO A 153 4.11 -23.57 6.00
N THR A 154 3.09 -22.84 6.46
CA THR A 154 3.22 -21.99 7.65
C THR A 154 2.00 -22.11 8.55
N ALA A 155 2.18 -21.83 9.84
CA ALA A 155 1.07 -21.75 10.79
C ALA A 155 0.08 -20.61 10.45
N LEU A 156 0.49 -19.62 9.64
CA LEU A 156 -0.39 -18.53 9.21
C LEU A 156 -1.52 -18.98 8.27
N CYS A 157 -1.46 -20.18 7.70
CA CYS A 157 -2.53 -20.67 6.84
C CYS A 157 -2.83 -22.14 7.10
N ASP A 158 -2.91 -22.53 8.38
CA ASP A 158 -3.23 -23.90 8.81
C ASP A 158 -2.34 -24.97 8.15
N GLY A 159 -1.05 -24.66 8.01
CA GLY A 159 -0.08 -25.53 7.34
C GLY A 159 -0.12 -25.49 5.81
N GLN A 160 -0.91 -24.59 5.20
CA GLN A 160 -0.85 -24.31 3.78
C GLN A 160 0.21 -23.25 3.44
N PRO A 161 0.71 -23.24 2.20
CA PRO A 161 1.57 -22.17 1.69
C PRO A 161 0.86 -20.80 1.71
N VAL A 162 1.57 -19.77 2.21
CA VAL A 162 1.14 -18.37 2.13
C VAL A 162 1.68 -17.74 0.85
N GLY A 163 0.81 -17.05 0.10
CA GLY A 163 1.19 -16.32 -1.11
C GLY A 163 1.42 -14.83 -0.88
N TRP A 164 0.65 -14.22 0.03
CA TRP A 164 0.67 -12.79 0.28
C TRP A 164 0.51 -12.48 1.77
N ILE A 165 1.12 -11.37 2.18
CA ILE A 165 1.01 -10.84 3.55
C ILE A 165 0.66 -9.36 3.45
N ALA A 166 -0.35 -8.94 4.19
CA ALA A 166 -0.69 -7.53 4.37
C ALA A 166 -0.30 -7.08 5.78
N LEU A 167 0.32 -5.90 5.85
CA LEU A 167 0.92 -5.35 7.06
C LEU A 167 0.37 -3.94 7.28
N GLN A 168 -0.25 -3.73 8.45
CA GLN A 168 -0.84 -2.46 8.82
C GLN A 168 -0.20 -1.95 10.13
N PRO A 169 0.86 -1.15 10.05
CA PRO A 169 1.46 -0.51 11.21
C PRO A 169 0.59 0.64 11.74
N ARG A 170 0.49 0.74 13.07
CA ARG A 170 -0.17 1.84 13.80
C ARG A 170 0.64 2.20 15.04
N GLY A 171 1.62 3.09 14.90
CA GLY A 171 2.53 3.43 15.98
C GLY A 171 3.32 2.21 16.46
N ARG A 172 3.05 1.73 17.68
CA ARG A 172 3.64 0.49 18.23
C ARG A 172 2.81 -0.77 17.93
N ALA A 173 1.61 -0.65 17.37
CA ALA A 173 0.79 -1.81 17.01
C ALA A 173 1.03 -2.22 15.56
N LEU A 174 0.88 -3.51 15.27
CA LEU A 174 0.94 -4.07 13.94
C LEU A 174 -0.18 -5.08 13.76
N THR A 175 -0.98 -4.91 12.71
CA THR A 175 -1.91 -5.96 12.26
C THR A 175 -1.31 -6.66 11.05
N VAL A 176 -1.27 -7.99 11.10
CA VAL A 176 -0.79 -8.85 10.02
C VAL A 176 -1.96 -9.67 9.50
N ALA A 177 -2.11 -9.75 8.18
CA ALA A 177 -3.02 -10.68 7.53
C ALA A 177 -2.27 -11.52 6.51
N ALA A 178 -2.59 -12.81 6.44
CA ALA A 178 -1.97 -13.74 5.50
C ALA A 178 -3.04 -14.26 4.54
N PHE A 179 -2.63 -14.46 3.29
CA PHE A 179 -3.47 -14.98 2.24
C PHE A 179 -2.79 -16.19 1.59
N GLY A 180 -3.60 -17.15 1.17
CA GLY A 180 -3.13 -18.31 0.43
C GLY A 180 -2.41 -17.95 -0.87
N VAL A 181 -1.81 -18.95 -1.51
CA VAL A 181 -1.21 -18.78 -2.84
C VAL A 181 -2.27 -18.42 -3.87
N GLY A 182 -2.01 -17.40 -4.68
CA GLY A 182 -2.93 -16.95 -5.72
C GLY A 182 -2.65 -15.53 -6.20
N GLU A 183 -3.68 -14.91 -6.77
CA GLU A 183 -3.66 -13.51 -7.18
C GLU A 183 -3.44 -12.58 -5.99
N ARG A 184 -2.90 -11.39 -6.27
CA ARG A 184 -2.71 -10.37 -5.24
C ARG A 184 -4.07 -10.00 -4.61
N PRO A 185 -4.15 -9.86 -3.28
CA PRO A 185 -5.31 -9.26 -2.62
C PRO A 185 -5.72 -7.93 -3.26
N GLY A 186 -7.00 -7.84 -3.61
CA GLY A 186 -7.55 -6.76 -4.41
C GLY A 186 -8.94 -7.09 -4.95
N PRO A 187 -9.59 -6.15 -5.65
CA PRO A 187 -10.94 -6.35 -6.18
C PRO A 187 -11.05 -7.51 -7.17
N ASP A 188 -9.94 -7.87 -7.83
CA ASP A 188 -9.92 -8.94 -8.84
C ASP A 188 -9.61 -10.33 -8.26
N MET A 189 -9.35 -10.43 -6.95
CA MET A 189 -9.03 -11.69 -6.28
C MET A 189 -10.14 -12.73 -6.45
N THR A 190 -9.81 -13.84 -7.10
CA THR A 190 -10.74 -14.99 -7.27
C THR A 190 -10.41 -16.20 -6.41
N GLY A 191 -9.18 -16.33 -5.87
CA GLY A 191 -8.74 -17.56 -5.21
C GLY A 191 -7.66 -17.47 -4.13
N ALA A 192 -7.23 -16.26 -3.73
CA ALA A 192 -6.40 -16.13 -2.54
C ALA A 192 -7.31 -15.94 -1.31
N ASP A 193 -7.49 -17.00 -0.52
CA ASP A 193 -8.32 -16.91 0.67
C ASP A 193 -7.57 -16.21 1.80
N LEU A 194 -8.28 -15.35 2.55
CA LEU A 194 -7.77 -14.77 3.79
C LEU A 194 -7.64 -15.91 4.81
N CYS A 195 -6.40 -16.28 5.13
CA CYS A 195 -6.10 -17.35 6.07
C CYS A 195 -6.34 -16.91 7.52
N GLY A 196 -5.98 -15.66 7.85
CA GLY A 196 -6.12 -15.15 9.20
C GLY A 196 -5.64 -13.71 9.35
N VAL A 197 -5.96 -13.13 10.51
CA VAL A 197 -5.58 -11.78 10.93
C VAL A 197 -5.10 -11.83 12.37
N TRP A 198 -3.92 -11.27 12.64
CA TRP A 198 -3.24 -11.31 13.93
C TRP A 198 -2.79 -9.91 14.35
N ARG A 199 -2.83 -9.63 15.65
CA ARG A 199 -2.37 -8.35 16.20
C ARG A 199 -1.12 -8.55 17.03
N TYR A 200 -0.18 -7.63 16.86
CA TYR A 200 1.08 -7.60 17.56
C TYR A 200 1.40 -6.21 18.09
N ALA A 201 2.27 -6.15 19.09
CA ALA A 201 2.81 -4.93 19.64
C ALA A 201 4.35 -4.96 19.57
N LYS A 202 4.96 -3.86 19.12
CA LYS A 202 6.41 -3.71 19.06
C LYS A 202 6.97 -3.86 20.48
N ARG A 203 7.98 -4.71 20.62
CA ARG A 203 8.73 -4.92 21.87
C ARG A 203 9.40 -3.62 22.33
#